data_AF-A0A3Q0IU11-F1
#
_entry.id   AF-A0A3Q0IU11-F1
#
_cell.length_a   1.000
_cell.length_b   1.000
_cell.length_c   1.000
_cell.angle_alpha   90.00
_cell.angle_beta   90.00
_cell.angle_gamma   90.00
#
_symmetry.space_group_name_H-M   'P 1'
#
loop_
_entity.id
_entity.type
_entity.pdbx_description
1 polymer ?
#
loop_
_entity_poly.entity_id
_entity_poly.type
_entity_poly.pdbx_seq_one_letter_code
_entity_poly.pdbx_strand_id
1 'polypeptide(L)'
;MTTTEKVHIKSKFDAEFRRFSVPKPDISTYNEFKILVEKLHHLDEIPFHLTYIATDGDLLPINNDSNLGKALLNSFLRVIVQRKASKYLFQVSQIIDVDVVPETCRRVRLLKSPNSERPLGFYIRDGTSLRVTSTGLDKVNSYGLNS
;
A
#
# COMPACT_ATOMS: atom_id res chain seq x y z
N MET A 1 -39.80 0.46 -21.57
CA MET A 1 -38.33 0.34 -21.47
C MET A 1 -38.00 0.43 -19.99
N THR A 2 -37.62 -0.68 -19.34
CA THR A 2 -37.22 -0.66 -17.94
C THR A 2 -35.80 -0.13 -17.85
N THR A 3 -35.62 1.04 -17.24
CA THR A 3 -34.31 1.59 -16.95
C THR A 3 -33.65 0.69 -15.90
N THR A 4 -32.67 -0.12 -16.30
CA THR A 4 -31.97 -0.99 -15.36
C THR A 4 -31.26 -0.13 -14.32
N GLU A 5 -31.62 -0.31 -13.05
CA GLU A 5 -31.02 0.46 -11.95
C GLU A 5 -29.52 0.14 -11.87
N LYS A 6 -28.68 1.17 -11.89
CA LYS A 6 -27.22 1.07 -11.82
C LYS A 6 -26.73 1.58 -10.48
N VAL A 7 -25.69 0.96 -9.95
CA VAL A 7 -24.91 1.48 -8.83
C VAL A 7 -23.66 2.15 -9.38
N HIS A 8 -23.38 3.37 -8.88
CA HIS A 8 -22.14 4.08 -9.15
C HIS A 8 -21.13 3.78 -8.05
N ILE A 9 -19.94 3.33 -8.40
CA ILE A 9 -18.95 2.86 -7.42
C ILE A 9 -17.68 3.69 -7.54
N LYS A 10 -17.21 4.20 -6.41
CA LYS A 10 -15.85 4.74 -6.24
C LYS A 10 -15.08 3.77 -5.34
N SER A 11 -14.17 3.00 -5.93
CA SER A 11 -13.33 2.04 -5.22
C SER A 11 -11.94 2.60 -4.98
N LYS A 12 -11.45 2.54 -3.74
CA LYS A 12 -10.12 3.00 -3.33
C LYS A 12 -9.25 1.82 -2.93
N PHE A 13 -8.05 1.74 -3.49
CA PHE A 13 -7.01 0.79 -3.08
C PHE A 13 -5.69 1.55 -2.86
N ASP A 14 -5.12 1.49 -1.67
CA ASP A 14 -3.95 2.31 -1.29
C ASP A 14 -4.17 3.81 -1.63
N ALA A 15 -3.37 4.38 -2.54
CA ALA A 15 -3.52 5.76 -3.04
C ALA A 15 -4.36 5.86 -4.34
N GLU A 16 -4.74 4.74 -4.92
CA GLU A 16 -5.44 4.65 -6.20
C GLU A 16 -6.96 4.74 -6.04
N PHE A 17 -7.62 5.36 -7.02
CA PHE A 17 -9.08 5.40 -7.14
C PHE A 17 -9.54 4.90 -8.50
N ARG A 18 -10.54 4.02 -8.51
CA ARG A 18 -11.26 3.59 -9.70
C ARG A 18 -12.74 3.91 -9.58
N ARG A 19 -13.33 4.45 -10.64
CA ARG A 19 -14.76 4.75 -10.72
C ARG A 19 -15.37 3.95 -11.85
N PHE A 20 -16.45 3.25 -11.55
CA PHE A 20 -17.17 2.43 -12.52
C PHE A 20 -18.64 2.35 -12.12
N SER A 21 -19.49 1.93 -13.05
CA SER A 21 -20.92 1.76 -12.79
C SER A 21 -21.33 0.37 -13.25
N VAL A 22 -22.16 -0.30 -12.46
CA VAL A 22 -22.60 -1.65 -12.76
C VAL A 22 -24.12 -1.71 -12.62
N PRO A 23 -24.83 -2.34 -13.57
CA PRO A 23 -26.23 -2.69 -13.35
C PRO A 23 -26.36 -3.54 -12.09
N LYS A 24 -27.27 -3.19 -11.18
CA LYS A 24 -27.47 -3.97 -9.95
C LYS A 24 -27.74 -5.47 -10.19
N PRO A 25 -28.49 -5.88 -11.24
CA PRO A 25 -28.71 -7.29 -11.54
C PRO A 25 -27.44 -8.08 -11.89
N ASP A 26 -26.39 -7.40 -12.39
CA ASP A 26 -25.14 -8.04 -12.83
C ASP A 26 -24.21 -8.38 -11.64
N ILE A 27 -24.54 -7.91 -10.44
CA ILE A 27 -23.81 -8.22 -9.20
C ILE A 27 -24.74 -8.99 -8.29
N SER A 28 -24.78 -10.31 -8.46
CA SER A 28 -25.70 -11.16 -7.69
C SER A 28 -25.06 -11.73 -6.43
N THR A 29 -23.73 -11.91 -6.42
CA THR A 29 -23.00 -12.49 -5.29
C THR A 29 -21.75 -11.68 -4.90
N TYR A 30 -21.34 -11.85 -3.65
CA TYR A 30 -20.11 -11.27 -3.12
C TYR A 30 -18.88 -11.74 -3.90
N ASN A 31 -18.84 -13.01 -4.30
CA ASN A 31 -17.70 -13.56 -5.02
C ASN A 31 -17.53 -12.92 -6.41
N GLU A 32 -18.63 -12.74 -7.15
CA GLU A 32 -18.61 -12.01 -8.43
C GLU A 32 -18.14 -10.57 -8.25
N PHE A 33 -18.66 -9.88 -7.24
CA PHE A 33 -18.25 -8.52 -6.94
C PHE A 33 -16.76 -8.44 -6.59
N LYS A 34 -16.26 -9.38 -5.78
CA LYS A 34 -14.86 -9.46 -5.41
C LYS A 34 -13.98 -9.65 -6.64
N ILE A 35 -14.32 -10.58 -7.54
CA ILE A 35 -13.57 -10.85 -8.78
C ILE A 35 -13.56 -9.62 -9.69
N LEU A 36 -14.67 -8.88 -9.80
CA LEU A 36 -14.73 -7.65 -10.57
C LEU A 36 -13.76 -6.60 -10.01
N VAL A 37 -13.76 -6.38 -8.70
CA VAL A 37 -12.86 -5.43 -8.04
C VAL A 37 -11.40 -5.86 -8.17
N GLU A 38 -11.13 -7.16 -8.08
CA GLU A 38 -9.80 -7.77 -8.27
C GLU A 38 -9.25 -7.48 -9.66
N LYS A 39 -10.02 -7.76 -10.72
CA LYS A 39 -9.65 -7.47 -12.11
C LYS A 39 -9.47 -5.98 -12.35
N LEU A 40 -10.34 -5.15 -11.78
CA LEU A 40 -10.27 -3.70 -11.97
C LEU A 40 -9.02 -3.12 -11.33
N HIS A 41 -8.57 -3.60 -10.17
CA HIS A 41 -7.37 -3.09 -9.48
C HIS A 41 -6.10 -3.91 -9.74
N HIS A 42 -6.13 -4.91 -10.63
CA HIS A 42 -5.00 -5.81 -10.94
C HIS A 42 -4.43 -6.51 -9.68
N LEU A 43 -5.31 -7.16 -8.91
CA LEU A 43 -5.00 -7.75 -7.60
C LEU A 43 -4.84 -9.29 -7.63
N ASP A 44 -4.46 -9.87 -8.77
CA ASP A 44 -4.51 -11.33 -9.04
C ASP A 44 -3.80 -12.23 -8.00
N GLU A 45 -2.87 -11.69 -7.21
CA GLU A 45 -2.14 -12.42 -6.16
C GLU A 45 -2.18 -11.73 -4.78
N ILE A 46 -2.99 -10.68 -4.63
CA ILE A 46 -3.03 -9.88 -3.42
C ILE A 46 -4.31 -10.22 -2.66
N PRO A 47 -4.24 -10.94 -1.52
CA PRO A 47 -5.42 -11.13 -0.71
C PRO A 47 -5.90 -9.77 -0.19
N PHE A 48 -7.20 -9.49 -0.28
CA PHE A 48 -7.80 -8.25 0.22
C PHE A 48 -9.14 -8.48 0.94
N HIS A 49 -9.56 -7.46 1.69
CA HIS A 49 -10.92 -7.31 2.23
C HIS A 49 -11.62 -6.12 1.56
N LEU A 50 -12.94 -6.23 1.43
CA LEU A 50 -13.79 -5.16 0.95
C LEU A 50 -14.59 -4.58 2.12
N THR A 51 -14.63 -3.25 2.17
CA THR A 51 -15.49 -2.48 3.07
C THR A 51 -16.18 -1.39 2.26
N TYR A 52 -17.32 -0.90 2.72
CA TYR A 52 -17.95 0.30 2.18
C TYR A 52 -18.19 1.33 3.26
N ILE A 53 -18.23 2.60 2.85
CA ILE A 53 -18.65 3.70 3.71
C ILE A 53 -20.17 3.82 3.56
N ALA A 54 -20.90 3.56 4.63
CA ALA A 54 -22.34 3.74 4.71
C ALA A 54 -22.73 5.23 4.69
N THR A 55 -24.03 5.50 4.59
CA THR A 55 -24.58 6.86 4.49
C THR A 55 -24.31 7.72 5.72
N ASP A 56 -24.23 7.10 6.89
CA ASP A 56 -23.88 7.69 8.18
C ASP A 56 -22.36 7.88 8.37
N GLY A 57 -21.55 7.33 7.47
CA GLY A 57 -20.08 7.38 7.52
C GLY A 57 -19.43 6.11 8.07
N ASP A 58 -20.19 5.12 8.50
CA ASP A 58 -19.64 3.90 9.08
C ASP A 58 -18.93 3.03 8.04
N LEU A 59 -17.84 2.39 8.47
CA LEU A 59 -17.11 1.42 7.66
C LEU A 59 -17.65 0.01 7.90
N LEU A 60 -18.36 -0.52 6.92
CA LEU A 60 -19.02 -1.82 7.02
C LEU A 60 -18.39 -2.84 6.07
N PRO A 61 -18.17 -4.10 6.50
CA PRO A 61 -17.55 -5.13 5.67
C PRO A 61 -18.50 -5.62 4.58
N ILE A 62 -17.97 -5.79 3.36
CA ILE A 62 -18.61 -6.57 2.30
C ILE A 62 -17.88 -7.92 2.25
N ASN A 63 -18.37 -8.91 3.00
CA ASN A 63 -17.72 -10.21 3.13
C ASN A 63 -18.66 -11.40 2.87
N ASN A 64 -19.92 -11.14 2.53
CA ASN A 64 -20.94 -12.11 2.17
C ASN A 64 -22.05 -11.43 1.35
N ASP A 65 -22.97 -12.22 0.80
CA ASP A 65 -24.05 -11.74 -0.07
C ASP A 65 -25.04 -10.82 0.66
N SER A 66 -25.30 -11.07 1.95
CA SER A 66 -26.19 -10.21 2.75
C SER A 66 -25.65 -8.79 2.89
N ASN A 67 -24.36 -8.67 3.19
CA ASN A 67 -23.69 -7.38 3.33
C ASN A 67 -23.52 -6.67 1.98
N LEU A 68 -23.32 -7.42 0.90
CA LEU A 68 -23.36 -6.86 -0.45
C LEU A 68 -24.74 -6.30 -0.77
N GLY A 69 -25.81 -7.04 -0.48
CA GLY A 69 -27.18 -6.57 -0.69
C GLY A 69 -27.44 -5.23 0.02
N LYS A 70 -27.01 -5.09 1.27
CA LYS A 70 -27.08 -3.83 2.03
C LYS A 70 -26.28 -2.70 1.37
N ALA A 71 -25.08 -3.00 0.87
CA ALA A 71 -24.24 -2.03 0.17
C ALA A 71 -24.90 -1.55 -1.14
N LEU A 72 -25.53 -2.46 -1.90
CA LEU A 72 -26.18 -2.18 -3.19
C LEU A 72 -27.51 -1.40 -3.09
N LEU A 73 -28.06 -1.22 -1.88
CA LEU A 73 -29.16 -0.27 -1.64
C LEU A 73 -28.75 1.18 -1.93
N ASN A 74 -27.45 1.49 -1.86
CA ASN A 74 -26.92 2.80 -2.17
C ASN A 74 -26.82 3.00 -3.69
N SER A 75 -27.27 4.15 -4.19
CA SER A 75 -27.08 4.54 -5.59
C SER A 75 -25.62 4.92 -5.89
N PHE A 76 -24.89 5.42 -4.88
CA PHE A 76 -23.46 5.72 -4.93
C PHE A 76 -22.72 5.05 -3.78
N LEU A 77 -21.81 4.12 -4.11
CA LEU A 77 -21.08 3.31 -3.15
C LEU A 77 -19.60 3.71 -3.12
N ARG A 78 -19.09 4.01 -1.92
CA ARG A 78 -17.66 4.22 -1.68
C ARG A 78 -17.08 2.93 -1.12
N VAL A 79 -16.29 2.22 -1.91
CA VAL A 79 -15.65 0.96 -1.53
C VAL A 79 -14.20 1.22 -1.15
N ILE A 80 -13.77 0.66 -0.04
CA ILE A 80 -12.37 0.62 0.37
C ILE A 80 -11.87 -0.82 0.26
N VAL A 81 -10.81 -0.98 -0.52
CA VAL A 81 -10.09 -2.24 -0.73
C VAL A 81 -8.85 -2.20 0.15
N GLN A 82 -8.75 -3.13 1.10
CA GLN A 82 -7.62 -3.20 2.02
C GLN A 82 -6.87 -4.51 1.79
N ARG A 83 -5.56 -4.44 1.60
CA ARG A 83 -4.71 -5.64 1.58
C ARG A 83 -4.92 -6.39 2.89
N LYS A 84 -5.14 -7.71 2.84
CA LYS A 84 -4.94 -8.52 4.03
C LYS A 84 -3.45 -8.43 4.35
N ALA A 85 -3.12 -8.24 5.62
CA ALA A 85 -1.72 -8.29 6.04
C ALA A 85 -1.15 -9.63 5.57
N SER A 86 -0.28 -9.58 4.57
CA SER A 86 0.54 -10.71 4.22
C SER A 86 1.49 -10.91 5.40
N LYS A 87 1.62 -12.16 5.87
CA LYS A 87 2.67 -12.54 6.83
C LYS A 87 4.08 -12.18 6.31
N TYR A 88 4.19 -11.81 5.03
CA TYR A 88 5.41 -11.48 4.29
C TYR A 88 5.59 -9.99 3.95
N LEU A 89 4.83 -9.06 4.56
CA LEU A 89 5.33 -7.69 4.63
C LEU A 89 6.57 -7.71 5.54
N PHE A 90 7.72 -8.02 4.95
CA PHE A 90 8.98 -8.08 5.69
C PHE A 90 9.23 -6.68 6.23
N GLN A 91 9.21 -6.57 7.55
CA GLN A 91 9.75 -5.41 8.20
C GLN A 91 11.18 -5.23 7.68
N VAL A 92 11.43 -4.16 6.91
CA VAL A 92 12.75 -3.85 6.35
C VAL A 92 13.55 -2.95 7.27
N SER A 93 12.91 -2.38 8.30
CA SER A 93 13.55 -1.52 9.28
C SER A 93 12.81 -1.43 10.62
N GLN A 94 13.53 -1.12 11.69
CA GLN A 94 13.00 -0.86 13.04
C GLN A 94 13.62 0.41 13.61
N ILE A 95 12.83 1.27 14.24
CA ILE A 95 13.34 2.42 15.01
C ILE A 95 13.74 1.92 16.40
N ILE A 96 14.98 2.19 16.79
CA ILE A 96 15.56 1.66 18.05
C ILE A 96 15.17 2.55 19.23
N ASP A 97 15.32 3.87 19.07
CA ASP A 97 15.12 4.83 20.14
C ASP A 97 13.99 5.78 19.77
N VAL A 98 12.78 5.37 20.07
CA VAL A 98 11.68 6.31 20.18
C VAL A 98 11.88 7.01 21.53
N ASP A 99 11.96 8.34 21.52
CA ASP A 99 12.02 9.23 22.69
C ASP A 99 13.37 9.37 23.46
N VAL A 100 14.47 8.74 23.04
CA VAL A 100 15.80 8.91 23.68
C VAL A 100 16.72 9.87 22.89
N VAL A 101 16.37 10.18 21.64
CA VAL A 101 17.15 11.05 20.74
C VAL A 101 16.30 12.24 20.26
N PRO A 102 16.92 13.38 19.90
CA PRO A 102 16.21 14.57 19.41
C PRO A 102 15.22 14.25 18.30
N GLU A 103 14.14 15.03 18.17
CA GLU A 103 13.06 14.81 17.19
C GLU A 103 13.56 14.60 15.75
N THR A 104 14.66 15.28 15.38
CA THR A 104 15.27 15.23 14.06
C THR A 104 16.17 14.01 13.82
N CYS A 105 16.36 13.13 14.81
CA CYS A 105 17.29 12.00 14.75
C CYS A 105 16.64 10.71 15.22
N ARG A 106 16.86 9.59 14.50
CA ARG A 106 16.46 8.24 14.92
C ARG A 106 17.50 7.23 14.48
N ARG A 107 17.89 6.30 15.36
CA ARG A 107 18.66 5.12 14.93
C ARG A 107 17.71 4.09 14.34
N VAL A 108 18.05 3.60 13.16
CA VAL A 108 17.24 2.62 12.42
C VAL A 108 18.05 1.33 12.27
N ARG A 109 17.48 0.21 12.71
CA ARG A 109 18.00 -1.12 12.40
C ARG A 109 17.41 -1.56 11.07
N LEU A 110 18.25 -1.77 10.07
CA LEU A 110 17.82 -2.36 8.81
C LEU A 110 17.71 -3.88 8.96
N LEU A 111 16.62 -4.44 8.46
CA LEU A 111 16.31 -5.85 8.55
C LEU A 111 16.39 -6.47 7.16
N LYS A 112 17.21 -7.51 7.00
CA LYS A 112 17.30 -8.29 5.77
C LYS A 112 16.28 -9.43 5.84
N SER A 113 15.63 -9.74 4.72
CA SER A 113 14.80 -10.94 4.64
C SER A 113 15.66 -12.17 4.98
N PRO A 114 15.19 -13.08 5.86
CA PRO A 114 16.01 -14.18 6.41
C PRO A 114 16.71 -15.06 5.36
N ASN A 115 16.15 -15.15 4.15
CA ASN A 115 16.64 -16.02 3.06
C ASN A 115 16.99 -15.24 1.78
N SER A 116 17.18 -13.92 1.84
CA SER A 116 17.53 -13.12 0.66
C SER A 116 19.02 -12.84 0.61
N GLU A 117 19.71 -13.32 -0.42
CA GLU A 117 21.10 -12.94 -0.69
C GLU A 117 21.21 -11.56 -1.35
N ARG A 118 20.13 -11.08 -1.98
CA ARG A 118 20.13 -9.79 -2.68
C ARG A 118 20.53 -8.65 -1.73
N PRO A 119 21.42 -7.74 -2.15
CA PRO A 119 21.79 -6.57 -1.36
C PRO A 119 20.57 -5.65 -1.19
N LEU A 120 20.54 -4.85 -0.12
CA LEU A 120 19.41 -3.95 0.21
C LEU A 120 19.22 -2.78 -0.78
N GLY A 121 20.00 -2.74 -1.86
CA GLY A 121 19.83 -1.75 -2.95
C GLY A 121 20.45 -0.38 -2.68
N PHE A 122 21.18 -0.20 -1.59
CA PHE A 122 21.93 1.02 -1.29
C PHE A 122 23.36 0.69 -0.86
N TYR A 123 24.27 1.66 -1.06
CA TYR A 123 25.65 1.60 -0.61
C TYR A 123 25.86 2.66 0.46
N ILE A 124 26.29 2.23 1.65
CA ILE A 124 26.77 3.15 2.68
C ILE A 124 28.21 3.49 2.30
N ARG A 125 28.47 4.75 1.94
CA ARG A 125 29.86 5.19 1.71
C ARG A 125 30.63 5.09 3.02
N ASP A 126 31.87 4.65 2.95
CA ASP A 126 32.82 4.48 4.07
C ASP A 126 33.51 5.79 4.49
N GLY A 127 33.19 6.90 3.80
CA GLY A 127 33.78 8.19 4.06
C GLY A 127 34.98 8.53 3.21
N THR A 128 35.51 7.62 2.39
CA THR A 128 36.66 7.92 1.53
C THR A 128 36.18 8.43 0.17
N SER A 129 36.71 9.57 -0.27
CA SER A 129 36.59 10.03 -1.66
C SER A 129 37.98 10.22 -2.25
N LEU A 130 38.08 10.13 -3.58
CA LEU A 130 39.31 10.39 -4.31
C LEU A 130 39.22 11.79 -4.90
N ARG A 131 40.22 12.62 -4.62
CA ARG A 131 40.38 13.95 -5.21
C ARG A 131 41.57 13.92 -6.17
N VAL A 132 41.34 14.35 -7.40
CA VAL A 132 42.42 14.54 -8.37
C VAL A 132 43.18 15.82 -8.01
N THR A 133 44.49 15.71 -7.84
CA THR A 133 45.42 16.83 -7.65
C THR A 133 46.49 16.81 -8.74
N SER A 134 47.27 17.89 -8.84
CA SER A 134 48.34 18.02 -9.84
C SER A 134 49.44 16.95 -9.70
N THR A 135 49.52 16.29 -8.54
CA THR A 135 50.50 15.23 -8.24
C THR A 135 49.91 13.82 -8.27
N GLY A 136 48.59 13.65 -8.49
CA GLY A 136 47.95 12.33 -8.57
C GLY A 136 46.54 12.28 -7.97
N LEU A 137 46.19 11.12 -7.42
CA LEU A 137 44.91 10.87 -6.73
C LEU A 137 45.13 10.84 -5.22
N ASP A 138 44.52 11.79 -4.51
CA ASP A 138 44.57 11.85 -3.05
C ASP A 138 43.28 11.28 -2.44
N LYS A 139 43.41 10.39 -1.46
CA LYS A 139 42.28 9.94 -0.64
C LYS A 139 41.93 11.03 0.38
N VAL A 140 40.68 11.52 0.33
CA VAL A 140 40.16 12.57 1.21
C VAL A 140 38.92 12.09 1.96
N ASN A 141 38.71 12.61 3.17
CA ASN A 141 37.49 12.37 3.94
C ASN A 141 36.32 13.14 3.30
N SER A 142 35.28 12.42 2.92
CA SER A 142 34.09 12.93 2.22
C SER A 142 32.99 13.43 3.14
N TYR A 143 33.10 13.21 4.45
CA TYR A 143 32.13 13.71 5.42
C TYR A 143 32.35 15.17 5.82
N GLY A 144 33.36 15.86 5.27
CA GLY A 144 33.62 17.29 5.55
C GLY A 144 33.99 17.59 7.01
N LEU A 145 34.28 16.56 7.81
CA LEU A 145 34.81 16.71 9.17
C LEU A 145 36.31 16.98 9.05
N ASN A 146 36.70 18.23 9.29
CA ASN A 146 38.10 18.57 9.47
C ASN A 146 38.62 17.83 10.71
N SER A 147 39.68 17.04 10.51
CA SER A 147 40.45 16.38 11.57
C SER A 147 41.03 17.38 12.57
#